data_AF-A0A0B7MH81-F1
#
_entry.id   AF-A0A0B7MH81-F1
#
_cell.length_a   1.000
_cell.length_b   1.000
_cell.length_c   1.000
_cell.angle_alpha   90.00
_cell.angle_beta   90.00
_cell.angle_gamma   90.00
#
_symmetry.space_group_name_H-M   'P 1'
#
loop_
_entity.id
_entity.type
_entity.pdbx_description
1 polymer ?
#
loop_
_entity_poly.entity_id
_entity_poly.type
_entity_poly.pdbx_seq_one_letter_code
_entity_poly.pdbx_strand_id
1 'polypeptide(L)'
;MLKNKNRFITLLLMLAMVSMFIATTAFAASYGTSGFEGQNALNNPPTVTGQFTVYLSVKSNSIDGVAISRHRLPITMGTPGVTNYFFVSDVLVAAMSQYPALSFQNSSGIPITSTSSYVQKVTDSTVSSTLVFEPVTGINYYNGWMFRINDKYRAMNPADWPAGWDEDVSGPYGAAINQAFVQPDDFIDFYFADSANATVATRTLKASGFTYTSGINKKLDVTLSESHCYFDGPPNYKWYATTFAVVPNVTFSVKIDGTTYTDATNANGVITINGIALSSGTHTFEVLPIYNTYTVNGTSYGIPLYSGYYATFTI
;
A
#
# COMPACT_ATOMS: atom_id res chain seq x y z
N MET A 1 -1.48 54.77 18.12
CA MET A 1 -0.56 53.63 18.39
C MET A 1 -1.24 52.24 18.36
N LEU A 2 -2.58 52.11 18.37
CA LEU A 2 -3.28 50.81 18.35
C LEU A 2 -3.53 50.18 16.96
N LYS A 3 -3.42 50.92 15.86
CA LYS A 3 -3.71 50.38 14.50
C LYS A 3 -2.65 49.40 13.97
N ASN A 4 -1.42 49.42 14.49
CA ASN A 4 -0.34 48.57 14.00
C ASN A 4 -0.25 47.20 14.69
N LYS A 5 -0.83 47.03 15.89
CA LYS A 5 -0.82 45.72 16.60
C LYS A 5 -1.76 44.71 15.94
N ASN A 6 -2.94 45.13 15.47
CA ASN A 6 -3.90 44.22 14.83
C ASN A 6 -3.39 43.72 13.48
N ARG A 7 -2.71 44.56 12.70
CA ARG A 7 -2.10 44.14 11.41
C ARG A 7 -1.00 43.11 11.59
N PHE A 8 -0.24 43.19 12.68
CA PHE A 8 0.84 42.24 12.97
C PHE A 8 0.31 40.86 13.38
N ILE A 9 -0.77 40.82 14.18
CA ILE A 9 -1.43 39.56 14.59
C ILE A 9 -2.12 38.89 13.40
N THR A 10 -2.77 39.66 12.51
CA THR A 10 -3.36 39.10 11.28
C THR A 10 -2.30 38.56 10.34
N LEU A 11 -1.13 39.21 10.23
CA LEU A 11 -0.01 38.68 9.44
C LEU A 11 0.57 37.40 10.05
N LEU A 12 0.69 37.33 11.39
CA LEU A 12 1.20 36.13 12.07
C LEU A 12 0.23 34.93 11.95
N LEU A 13 -1.08 35.18 12.05
CA LEU A 13 -2.11 34.15 11.86
C LEU A 13 -2.19 33.69 10.40
N MET A 14 -2.03 34.59 9.43
CA MET A 14 -1.91 34.21 8.02
C MET A 14 -0.62 33.44 7.74
N LEU A 15 0.51 33.81 8.36
CA LEU A 15 1.77 33.09 8.20
C LEU A 15 1.71 31.70 8.85
N ALA A 16 1.05 31.58 10.02
CA ALA A 16 0.79 30.31 10.69
C ALA A 16 -0.16 29.41 9.89
N MET A 17 -1.21 29.99 9.28
CA MET A 17 -2.11 29.26 8.38
C MET A 17 -1.42 28.86 7.07
N VAL A 18 -0.58 29.72 6.48
CA VAL A 18 0.20 29.37 5.28
C VAL A 18 1.27 28.31 5.60
N SER A 19 1.86 28.29 6.80
CA SER A 19 2.75 27.20 7.23
C SER A 19 2.03 25.91 7.60
N MET A 20 0.73 25.95 7.95
CA MET A 20 -0.10 24.76 8.15
C MET A 20 -0.72 24.22 6.85
N PHE A 21 -0.88 25.07 5.83
CA PHE A 21 -1.35 24.67 4.50
C PHE A 21 -0.20 24.25 3.55
N ILE A 22 1.04 24.62 3.86
CA ILE A 22 2.25 24.07 3.22
C ILE A 22 2.90 23.06 4.18
N ALA A 23 2.10 22.17 4.75
CA ALA A 23 2.53 20.79 4.96
C ALA A 23 2.16 20.01 3.67
N THR A 24 2.66 20.48 2.52
CA THR A 24 2.86 19.56 1.40
C THR A 24 3.70 18.44 1.97
N THR A 25 3.21 17.21 1.90
CA THR A 25 3.89 15.98 2.30
C THR A 25 5.28 15.92 1.66
N ALA A 26 6.26 16.56 2.29
CA ALA A 26 7.60 16.77 1.75
C ALA A 26 8.49 15.52 1.85
N PHE A 27 7.86 14.34 1.97
CA PHE A 27 8.50 13.03 1.78
C PHE A 27 7.91 12.23 0.60
N ALA A 28 6.93 12.77 -0.14
CA ALA A 28 6.40 12.11 -1.35
C ALA A 28 7.24 12.38 -2.62
N ALA A 29 8.29 13.21 -2.55
CA ALA A 29 9.15 13.50 -3.69
C ALA A 29 10.38 12.58 -3.70
N SER A 30 10.48 11.75 -4.76
CA SER A 30 11.61 10.91 -5.20
C SER A 30 11.69 9.45 -4.73
N TYR A 31 10.65 8.65 -4.96
CA TYR A 31 10.77 7.17 -4.94
C TYR A 31 10.27 6.55 -6.24
N GLY A 32 11.01 6.82 -7.33
CA GLY A 32 10.62 6.47 -8.70
C GLY A 32 11.38 5.32 -9.36
N THR A 33 12.46 4.79 -8.78
CA THR A 33 13.42 3.99 -9.60
C THR A 33 13.87 2.65 -9.04
N SER A 34 13.56 2.26 -7.80
CA SER A 34 13.98 0.95 -7.27
C SER A 34 12.78 0.14 -6.77
N GLY A 35 12.56 -1.04 -7.36
CA GLY A 35 11.55 -2.01 -6.88
C GLY A 35 11.84 -2.51 -5.47
N PHE A 36 13.11 -2.41 -5.05
CA PHE A 36 13.58 -2.74 -3.71
C PHE A 36 14.08 -1.50 -2.96
N GLU A 37 13.92 -1.54 -1.64
CA GLU A 37 14.64 -0.65 -0.72
C GLU A 37 15.34 -1.48 0.34
N GLY A 38 16.67 -1.37 0.39
CA GLY A 38 17.46 -1.92 1.48
C GLY A 38 17.12 -1.19 2.78
N GLN A 39 17.00 -1.95 3.86
CA GLN A 39 16.76 -1.40 5.19
C GLN A 39 18.04 -1.39 6.04
N ASN A 40 18.03 -0.69 7.18
CA ASN A 40 19.13 -0.74 8.14
C ASN A 40 19.30 -2.16 8.74
N ALA A 41 20.42 -2.44 9.39
CA ALA A 41 20.59 -3.71 10.08
C ALA A 41 19.69 -3.79 11.32
N LEU A 42 19.22 -4.98 11.70
CA LEU A 42 18.33 -5.21 12.85
C LEU A 42 18.95 -4.79 14.19
N ASN A 43 20.28 -4.75 14.29
CA ASN A 43 21.00 -4.25 15.46
C ASN A 43 21.22 -2.72 15.46
N ASN A 44 20.82 -2.03 14.40
CA ASN A 44 20.86 -0.56 14.29
C ASN A 44 19.61 -0.01 13.59
N PRO A 45 18.40 -0.33 14.11
CA PRO A 45 17.16 0.12 13.50
C PRO A 45 16.99 1.63 13.69
N PRO A 46 16.36 2.34 12.73
CA PRO A 46 16.08 3.76 12.89
C PRO A 46 15.05 3.95 14.02
N THR A 47 15.32 4.88 14.94
CA THR A 47 14.44 5.19 16.06
C THR A 47 13.60 6.43 15.81
N VAL A 48 12.38 6.46 16.36
CA VAL A 48 11.44 7.58 16.34
C VAL A 48 11.15 8.00 17.78
N THR A 49 11.14 9.31 18.04
CA THR A 49 10.79 9.88 19.35
C THR A 49 9.36 10.42 19.31
N GLY A 50 8.55 10.03 20.30
CA GLY A 50 7.19 10.53 20.46
C GLY A 50 6.14 9.72 19.71
N GLN A 51 4.98 10.34 19.55
CA GLN A 51 3.85 9.77 18.82
C GLN A 51 3.90 10.18 17.34
N PHE A 52 3.57 9.27 16.45
CA PHE A 52 3.55 9.50 15.01
C PHE A 52 2.45 8.69 14.33
N THR A 53 2.25 8.89 13.03
CA THR A 53 1.26 8.15 12.23
C THR A 53 1.95 7.36 11.12
N VAL A 54 1.47 6.13 10.92
CA VAL A 54 1.73 5.28 9.75
C VAL A 54 0.39 5.01 9.10
N TYR A 55 0.34 4.85 7.79
CA TYR A 55 -0.90 4.56 7.07
C TYR A 55 -0.92 3.11 6.58
N LEU A 56 -2.06 2.43 6.73
CA LEU A 56 -2.23 1.03 6.35
C LEU A 56 -3.39 0.87 5.34
N SER A 57 -3.13 0.19 4.24
CA SER A 57 -4.17 -0.40 3.40
C SER A 57 -4.19 -1.92 3.55
N VAL A 58 -5.37 -2.52 3.50
CA VAL A 58 -5.56 -3.97 3.54
C VAL A 58 -6.44 -4.37 2.36
N LYS A 59 -5.91 -5.21 1.46
CA LYS A 59 -6.60 -5.67 0.25
C LYS A 59 -6.54 -7.19 0.16
N SER A 60 -7.65 -7.89 0.30
CA SER A 60 -7.66 -9.35 0.23
C SER A 60 -7.85 -9.88 -1.20
N ASN A 61 -7.74 -11.20 -1.37
CA ASN A 61 -8.43 -11.91 -2.44
C ASN A 61 -9.96 -11.78 -2.25
N SER A 62 -10.74 -12.12 -3.28
CA SER A 62 -12.19 -12.28 -3.10
C SER A 62 -12.55 -13.73 -2.80
N ILE A 63 -13.56 -13.93 -1.96
CA ILE A 63 -14.22 -15.21 -1.68
C ILE A 63 -15.71 -14.99 -1.93
N ASP A 64 -16.27 -15.67 -2.93
CA ASP A 64 -17.65 -15.51 -3.41
C ASP A 64 -18.03 -14.03 -3.65
N GLY A 65 -17.09 -13.28 -4.23
CA GLY A 65 -17.26 -11.85 -4.55
C GLY A 65 -17.06 -10.89 -3.37
N VAL A 66 -16.84 -11.40 -2.16
CA VAL A 66 -16.58 -10.60 -0.96
C VAL A 66 -15.07 -10.43 -0.78
N ALA A 67 -14.61 -9.20 -0.53
CA ALA A 67 -13.20 -8.89 -0.30
C ALA A 67 -13.04 -7.75 0.71
N ILE A 68 -11.93 -7.75 1.44
CA ILE A 68 -11.46 -6.63 2.25
C ILE A 68 -10.86 -5.58 1.31
N SER A 69 -11.34 -4.34 1.41
CA SER A 69 -10.78 -3.18 0.72
C SER A 69 -10.73 -2.01 1.69
N ARG A 70 -9.68 -1.96 2.52
CA ARG A 70 -9.40 -0.86 3.44
C ARG A 70 -8.31 0.01 2.85
N HIS A 71 -8.54 1.31 2.81
CA HIS A 71 -7.60 2.25 2.24
C HIS A 71 -7.14 3.25 3.28
N ARG A 72 -5.81 3.37 3.40
CA ARG A 72 -5.13 4.47 4.07
C ARG A 72 -5.61 4.74 5.50
N LEU A 73 -5.81 3.67 6.28
CA LEU A 73 -6.14 3.72 7.70
C LEU A 73 -5.01 4.40 8.48
N PRO A 74 -5.24 5.53 9.17
CA PRO A 74 -4.24 6.14 10.04
C PRO A 74 -4.03 5.29 11.30
N ILE A 75 -2.81 4.75 11.46
CA ILE A 75 -2.40 4.01 12.66
C ILE A 75 -1.52 4.92 13.50
N THR A 76 -1.98 5.23 14.71
CA THR A 76 -1.19 6.00 15.66
C THR A 76 -0.18 5.09 16.34
N MET A 77 1.11 5.46 16.29
CA MET A 77 2.24 4.70 16.79
C MET A 77 3.03 5.52 17.82
N GLY A 78 3.84 4.82 18.62
CA GLY A 78 4.73 5.44 19.59
C GLY A 78 4.04 5.99 20.84
N THR A 79 4.82 6.64 21.69
CA THR A 79 4.37 7.20 22.97
C THR A 79 5.08 8.54 23.20
N PRO A 80 4.37 9.59 23.66
CA PRO A 80 5.00 10.90 23.90
C PRO A 80 6.26 10.80 24.77
N GLY A 81 7.35 11.43 24.29
CA GLY A 81 8.63 11.48 25.02
C GLY A 81 9.45 10.18 25.03
N VAL A 82 8.98 9.10 24.41
CA VAL A 82 9.69 7.82 24.33
C VAL A 82 10.34 7.68 22.96
N THR A 83 11.61 7.27 22.94
CA THR A 83 12.34 6.92 21.72
C THR A 83 12.36 5.41 21.55
N ASN A 84 11.88 4.91 20.41
CA ASN A 84 11.88 3.48 20.11
C ASN A 84 11.94 3.25 18.58
N TYR A 85 12.21 2.03 18.15
CA TYR A 85 12.04 1.60 16.76
C TYR A 85 10.73 0.84 16.60
N PHE A 86 10.23 0.77 15.36
CA PHE A 86 8.96 0.12 15.05
C PHE A 86 9.06 -0.66 13.73
N PHE A 87 8.33 -1.76 13.67
CA PHE A 87 8.23 -2.63 12.50
C PHE A 87 6.80 -2.69 11.96
N VAL A 88 6.63 -3.28 10.78
CA VAL A 88 5.31 -3.56 10.22
C VAL A 88 4.45 -4.38 11.19
N SER A 89 5.01 -5.37 11.89
CA SER A 89 4.28 -6.16 12.89
C SER A 89 3.68 -5.30 14.01
N ASP A 90 4.41 -4.28 14.49
CA ASP A 90 3.91 -3.35 15.50
C ASP A 90 2.73 -2.54 14.96
N VAL A 91 2.79 -2.09 13.71
CA VAL A 91 1.70 -1.36 13.05
C VAL A 91 0.46 -2.23 12.91
N LEU A 92 0.61 -3.51 12.52
CA LEU A 92 -0.51 -4.43 12.39
C LEU A 92 -1.15 -4.75 13.76
N VAL A 93 -0.34 -4.90 14.82
CA VAL A 93 -0.85 -5.07 16.20
C VAL A 93 -1.59 -3.83 16.67
N ALA A 94 -1.04 -2.63 16.45
CA ALA A 94 -1.69 -1.37 16.79
C ALA A 94 -2.99 -1.17 16.00
N ALA A 95 -3.01 -1.59 14.73
CA ALA A 95 -4.20 -1.55 13.88
C ALA A 95 -5.34 -2.42 14.43
N MET A 96 -5.07 -3.63 14.95
CA MET A 96 -6.11 -4.45 15.60
C MET A 96 -6.71 -3.79 16.84
N SER A 97 -5.92 -3.00 17.58
CA SER A 97 -6.43 -2.24 18.73
C SER A 97 -7.25 -1.01 18.32
N GLN A 98 -6.88 -0.33 17.24
CA GLN A 98 -7.53 0.91 16.78
C GLN A 98 -8.74 0.63 15.87
N TYR A 99 -8.74 -0.52 15.19
CA TYR A 99 -9.77 -0.98 14.27
C TYR A 99 -10.20 -2.42 14.62
N PRO A 100 -11.00 -2.63 15.68
CA PRO A 100 -11.28 -3.96 16.24
C PRO A 100 -11.99 -4.93 15.31
N ALA A 101 -12.52 -4.46 14.18
CA ALA A 101 -13.09 -5.33 13.16
C ALA A 101 -12.03 -6.10 12.37
N LEU A 102 -10.81 -5.55 12.25
CA LEU A 102 -9.69 -6.14 11.54
C LEU A 102 -8.88 -7.04 12.48
N SER A 103 -8.53 -8.25 12.01
CA SER A 103 -7.64 -9.15 12.72
C SER A 103 -6.61 -9.74 11.77
N PHE A 104 -5.34 -9.71 12.19
CA PHE A 104 -4.22 -10.36 11.51
C PHE A 104 -3.77 -11.55 12.36
N GLN A 105 -3.70 -12.73 11.76
CA GLN A 105 -3.56 -13.98 12.49
C GLN A 105 -2.48 -14.89 11.88
N ASN A 106 -1.92 -15.75 12.72
CA ASN A 106 -1.04 -16.84 12.29
C ASN A 106 -1.84 -18.01 11.70
N SER A 107 -1.16 -19.08 11.29
CA SER A 107 -1.80 -20.26 10.69
C SER A 107 -2.77 -20.99 11.63
N SER A 108 -2.57 -20.89 12.94
CA SER A 108 -3.48 -21.43 13.96
C SER A 108 -4.71 -20.53 14.23
N GLY A 109 -4.84 -19.39 13.56
CA GLY A 109 -5.94 -18.44 13.79
C GLY A 109 -5.77 -17.57 15.05
N ILE A 110 -4.57 -17.57 15.64
CA ILE A 110 -4.26 -16.74 16.81
C ILE A 110 -3.78 -15.36 16.30
N PRO A 111 -4.25 -14.24 16.88
CA PRO A 111 -3.76 -12.92 16.53
C PRO A 111 -2.23 -12.81 16.61
N ILE A 112 -1.63 -12.13 15.65
CA ILE A 112 -0.17 -11.90 15.66
C ILE A 112 0.24 -11.00 16.82
N THR A 113 1.53 -11.10 17.16
CA THR A 113 2.22 -10.22 18.12
C THR A 113 3.31 -9.42 17.40
N SER A 114 3.93 -8.47 18.10
CA SER A 114 5.06 -7.68 17.56
C SER A 114 6.24 -8.54 17.11
N THR A 115 6.39 -9.75 17.64
CA THR A 115 7.46 -10.69 17.29
C THR A 115 7.12 -11.61 16.11
N SER A 116 5.88 -11.60 15.62
CA SER A 116 5.43 -12.49 14.55
C SER A 116 6.06 -12.09 13.21
N SER A 117 6.62 -13.05 12.47
CA SER A 117 7.29 -12.81 11.19
C SER A 117 6.36 -12.84 9.97
N TYR A 118 5.16 -13.39 10.11
CA TYR A 118 4.23 -13.54 8.99
C TYR A 118 2.76 -13.55 9.44
N VAL A 119 1.88 -13.06 8.57
CA VAL A 119 0.41 -13.15 8.70
C VAL A 119 -0.08 -14.19 7.70
N GLN A 120 -0.73 -15.22 8.20
CA GLN A 120 -1.33 -16.25 7.35
C GLN A 120 -2.78 -15.91 7.00
N LYS A 121 -3.51 -15.33 7.96
CA LYS A 121 -4.97 -15.18 7.93
C LYS A 121 -5.34 -13.74 8.27
N VAL A 122 -6.29 -13.18 7.52
CA VAL A 122 -6.88 -11.87 7.85
C VAL A 122 -8.39 -11.99 7.87
N THR A 123 -9.04 -11.33 8.82
CA THR A 123 -10.49 -11.19 8.89
C THR A 123 -10.87 -9.72 9.02
N ASP A 124 -12.06 -9.37 8.51
CA ASP A 124 -12.69 -8.07 8.73
C ASP A 124 -14.19 -8.26 8.98
N SER A 125 -14.61 -8.11 10.23
CA SER A 125 -16.00 -8.35 10.64
C SER A 125 -17.02 -7.37 10.06
N THR A 126 -16.58 -6.22 9.51
CA THR A 126 -17.49 -5.32 8.79
C THR A 126 -17.80 -5.78 7.37
N VAL A 127 -16.94 -6.64 6.81
CA VAL A 127 -17.10 -7.21 5.47
C VAL A 127 -17.81 -8.55 5.58
N SER A 128 -17.36 -9.41 6.49
CA SER A 128 -18.04 -10.66 6.84
C SER A 128 -17.58 -11.14 8.22
N SER A 129 -18.51 -11.62 9.03
CA SER A 129 -18.21 -12.18 10.35
C SER A 129 -17.64 -13.60 10.31
N THR A 130 -17.69 -14.28 9.16
CA THR A 130 -17.32 -15.70 9.03
C THR A 130 -16.18 -15.97 8.06
N LEU A 131 -15.90 -15.04 7.13
CA LEU A 131 -14.87 -15.25 6.13
C LEU A 131 -13.47 -15.00 6.71
N VAL A 132 -12.57 -15.91 6.38
CA VAL A 132 -11.13 -15.83 6.65
C VAL A 132 -10.41 -15.78 5.31
N PHE A 133 -9.60 -14.74 5.12
CA PHE A 133 -8.81 -14.57 3.91
C PHE A 133 -7.41 -15.11 4.16
N GLU A 134 -7.09 -16.22 3.52
CA GLU A 134 -5.86 -16.99 3.74
C GLU A 134 -5.40 -17.69 2.45
N PRO A 135 -4.14 -18.17 2.39
CA PRO A 135 -3.67 -18.94 1.26
C PRO A 135 -4.60 -20.08 0.86
N VAL A 136 -4.90 -20.15 -0.43
CA VAL A 136 -5.86 -21.11 -0.97
C VAL A 136 -5.11 -22.27 -1.59
N THR A 137 -5.24 -23.44 -0.96
CA THR A 137 -4.72 -24.69 -1.53
C THR A 137 -5.41 -24.98 -2.86
N GLY A 138 -4.61 -25.34 -3.88
CA GLY A 138 -5.12 -25.65 -5.22
C GLY A 138 -5.13 -24.48 -6.21
N ILE A 139 -4.72 -23.28 -5.78
CA ILE A 139 -4.54 -22.12 -6.67
C ILE A 139 -3.07 -21.72 -6.71
N ASN A 140 -2.33 -22.12 -7.75
CA ASN A 140 -0.89 -21.91 -7.87
C ASN A 140 -0.09 -22.36 -6.62
N TYR A 141 1.23 -22.31 -6.68
CA TYR A 141 2.07 -22.78 -5.55
C TYR A 141 2.36 -21.68 -4.52
N TYR A 142 2.23 -20.41 -4.90
CA TYR A 142 2.67 -19.28 -4.08
C TYR A 142 1.63 -18.15 -4.09
N ASN A 143 0.60 -18.32 -3.27
CA ASN A 143 -0.35 -17.26 -2.97
C ASN A 143 -0.36 -16.95 -1.47
N GLY A 144 -0.57 -15.69 -1.10
CA GLY A 144 -0.62 -15.26 0.29
C GLY A 144 -0.47 -13.77 0.50
N TRP A 145 -0.18 -13.38 1.73
CA TRP A 145 -0.11 -11.99 2.14
C TRP A 145 1.28 -11.41 1.88
N MET A 146 1.31 -10.31 1.15
CA MET A 146 2.50 -9.53 0.86
C MET A 146 2.32 -8.11 1.36
N PHE A 147 3.42 -7.36 1.44
CA PHE A 147 3.34 -5.95 1.74
C PHE A 147 4.39 -5.14 0.97
N ARG A 148 4.10 -3.84 0.84
CA ARG A 148 5.03 -2.82 0.38
C ARG A 148 4.97 -1.62 1.31
N ILE A 149 6.06 -0.87 1.43
CA ILE A 149 6.12 0.41 2.13
C ILE A 149 6.46 1.49 1.11
N ASN A 150 5.60 2.51 0.97
CA ASN A 150 5.74 3.59 0.00
C ASN A 150 6.02 3.07 -1.42
N ASP A 151 5.21 2.11 -1.88
CA ASP A 151 5.31 1.40 -3.16
C ASP A 151 6.54 0.49 -3.35
N LYS A 152 7.41 0.38 -2.35
CA LYS A 152 8.63 -0.44 -2.44
C LYS A 152 8.51 -1.74 -1.67
N TYR A 153 9.15 -2.77 -2.20
CA TYR A 153 9.32 -4.03 -1.49
C TYR A 153 10.56 -3.95 -0.60
N ARG A 154 10.38 -4.04 0.72
CA ARG A 154 11.48 -3.92 1.69
C ARG A 154 12.37 -5.17 1.60
N ALA A 155 13.66 -4.96 1.35
CA ALA A 155 14.65 -6.02 1.34
C ALA A 155 15.31 -6.14 2.71
N MET A 156 15.57 -7.37 3.14
CA MET A 156 16.36 -7.65 4.34
C MET A 156 17.78 -7.09 4.17
N ASN A 157 18.32 -6.47 5.21
CA ASN A 157 19.70 -6.01 5.19
C ASN A 157 20.66 -7.21 4.98
N PRO A 158 21.70 -7.10 4.12
CA PRO A 158 22.66 -8.18 3.91
C PRO A 158 23.34 -8.70 5.19
N ALA A 159 23.53 -7.85 6.20
CA ALA A 159 24.11 -8.26 7.49
C ALA A 159 23.19 -9.17 8.32
N ASP A 160 21.88 -9.18 8.01
CA ASP A 160 20.88 -9.99 8.72
C ASP A 160 20.47 -11.24 7.93
N TRP A 161 21.10 -11.52 6.78
CA TRP A 161 20.78 -12.68 5.97
C TRP A 161 21.14 -14.01 6.66
N PRO A 162 20.39 -15.09 6.39
CA PRO A 162 20.76 -16.42 6.87
C PRO A 162 22.18 -16.80 6.45
N ALA A 163 22.89 -17.54 7.31
CA ALA A 163 24.26 -17.95 7.02
C ALA A 163 24.36 -18.71 5.68
N GLY A 164 25.32 -18.31 4.84
CA GLY A 164 25.56 -18.90 3.52
C GLY A 164 24.75 -18.29 2.38
N TRP A 165 23.94 -17.26 2.63
CA TRP A 165 23.24 -16.50 1.60
C TRP A 165 24.08 -15.34 1.08
N ASP A 166 23.98 -15.08 -0.22
CA ASP A 166 24.64 -13.99 -0.95
C ASP A 166 23.67 -13.44 -2.00
N GLU A 167 23.71 -12.13 -2.27
CA GLU A 167 22.79 -11.44 -3.18
C GLU A 167 22.93 -11.94 -4.62
N ASP A 168 24.16 -12.16 -5.05
CA ASP A 168 24.49 -12.48 -6.44
C ASP A 168 24.07 -13.92 -6.77
N VAL A 169 24.02 -14.79 -5.76
CA VAL A 169 23.70 -16.21 -5.90
C VAL A 169 22.24 -16.50 -5.52
N SER A 170 21.74 -15.91 -4.45
CA SER A 170 20.42 -16.20 -3.86
C SER A 170 19.36 -15.13 -4.15
N GLY A 171 19.75 -13.98 -4.70
CA GLY A 171 18.86 -12.84 -4.93
C GLY A 171 18.45 -12.10 -3.65
N PRO A 172 17.73 -10.98 -3.78
CA PRO A 172 17.30 -10.18 -2.63
C PRO A 172 16.22 -10.90 -1.82
N TYR A 173 16.37 -10.94 -0.49
CA TYR A 173 15.37 -11.50 0.41
C TYR A 173 14.36 -10.43 0.85
N GLY A 174 13.06 -10.72 0.74
CA GLY A 174 12.02 -9.86 1.29
C GLY A 174 12.05 -9.83 2.82
N ALA A 175 12.00 -8.65 3.41
CA ALA A 175 11.95 -8.51 4.86
C ALA A 175 10.62 -9.10 5.41
N ALA A 176 10.69 -9.85 6.51
CA ALA A 176 9.51 -10.25 7.25
C ALA A 176 8.85 -9.04 7.95
N ILE A 177 7.58 -9.17 8.38
CA ILE A 177 6.87 -8.05 9.01
C ILE A 177 7.50 -7.60 10.36
N ASN A 178 8.21 -8.48 11.07
CA ASN A 178 8.97 -8.14 12.28
C ASN A 178 10.41 -7.67 11.98
N GLN A 179 10.75 -7.47 10.71
CA GLN A 179 12.07 -7.03 10.26
C GLN A 179 11.99 -5.75 9.44
N ALA A 180 10.87 -5.49 8.77
CA ALA A 180 10.64 -4.28 7.99
C ALA A 180 10.35 -3.08 8.88
N PHE A 181 11.30 -2.14 8.96
CA PHE A 181 11.11 -0.91 9.74
C PHE A 181 10.05 0.00 9.13
N VAL A 182 9.42 0.78 10.00
CA VAL A 182 8.49 1.85 9.62
C VAL A 182 8.93 3.18 10.22
N GLN A 183 8.66 4.25 9.51
CA GLN A 183 8.93 5.63 9.91
C GLN A 183 7.65 6.48 9.87
N PRO A 184 7.67 7.71 10.43
CA PRO A 184 6.55 8.64 10.29
C PRO A 184 6.12 8.82 8.83
N ASP A 185 4.81 8.84 8.62
CA ASP A 185 4.13 9.01 7.34
C ASP A 185 4.33 7.89 6.31
N ASP A 186 5.00 6.79 6.67
CA ASP A 186 5.07 5.60 5.83
C ASP A 186 3.67 5.06 5.50
N PHE A 187 3.51 4.58 4.28
CA PHE A 187 2.30 3.93 3.79
C PHE A 187 2.56 2.46 3.50
N ILE A 188 1.91 1.59 4.26
CA ILE A 188 1.96 0.15 4.11
C ILE A 188 0.77 -0.29 3.25
N ASP A 189 1.05 -0.84 2.07
CA ASP A 189 0.05 -1.58 1.28
C ASP A 189 0.18 -3.06 1.64
N PHE A 190 -0.75 -3.58 2.44
CA PHE A 190 -0.82 -4.98 2.86
C PHE A 190 -1.86 -5.70 2.01
N TYR A 191 -1.43 -6.61 1.15
CA TYR A 191 -2.30 -7.16 0.11
C TYR A 191 -2.10 -8.65 -0.12
N PHE A 192 -3.18 -9.32 -0.47
CA PHE A 192 -3.13 -10.69 -0.93
C PHE A 192 -2.64 -10.72 -2.37
N ALA A 193 -1.73 -11.65 -2.66
CA ALA A 193 -1.09 -11.74 -3.97
C ALA A 193 -0.79 -13.17 -4.37
N ASP A 194 -0.57 -13.34 -5.67
CA ASP A 194 0.16 -14.46 -6.24
C ASP A 194 1.57 -14.01 -6.64
N SER A 195 2.53 -14.92 -6.51
CA SER A 195 3.94 -14.64 -6.77
C SER A 195 4.69 -15.78 -7.44
N ALA A 196 4.03 -16.83 -7.94
CA ALA A 196 4.77 -18.03 -8.39
C ALA A 196 5.67 -17.82 -9.63
N ASN A 197 5.41 -16.81 -10.46
CA ASN A 197 6.27 -16.37 -11.57
C ASN A 197 5.77 -15.03 -12.14
N ALA A 198 6.56 -14.42 -13.02
CA ALA A 198 6.28 -13.10 -13.60
C ALA A 198 4.94 -12.98 -14.35
N THR A 199 4.44 -14.05 -14.99
CA THR A 199 3.27 -13.95 -15.87
C THR A 199 1.96 -13.97 -15.08
N VAL A 200 1.97 -14.58 -13.90
CA VAL A 200 0.79 -14.72 -13.01
C VAL A 200 0.88 -13.86 -11.76
N ALA A 201 2.04 -13.23 -11.49
CA ALA A 201 2.22 -12.40 -10.31
C ALA A 201 1.26 -11.23 -10.27
N THR A 202 0.77 -10.92 -9.07
CA THR A 202 -0.08 -9.76 -8.85
C THR A 202 0.67 -8.48 -9.19
N ARG A 203 0.08 -7.67 -10.06
CA ARG A 203 0.58 -6.35 -10.47
C ARG A 203 0.11 -5.29 -9.49
N THR A 204 1.02 -4.79 -8.67
CA THR A 204 0.79 -3.63 -7.82
C THR A 204 0.62 -2.38 -8.67
N LEU A 205 -0.53 -1.72 -8.57
CA LEU A 205 -0.83 -0.47 -9.27
C LEU A 205 -0.43 0.77 -8.46
N LYS A 206 -0.08 1.84 -9.17
CA LYS A 206 -0.07 3.21 -8.64
C LYS A 206 -0.46 4.24 -9.70
N ALA A 207 -0.98 5.37 -9.25
CA ALA A 207 -1.10 6.57 -10.07
C ALA A 207 0.21 7.36 -10.01
N SER A 208 0.78 7.67 -11.17
CA SER A 208 2.04 8.43 -11.30
C SER A 208 1.80 9.91 -11.61
N GLY A 209 0.56 10.29 -11.96
CA GLY A 209 0.20 11.67 -12.23
C GLY A 209 -1.30 11.86 -12.42
N PHE A 210 -1.76 13.06 -12.06
CA PHE A 210 -3.13 13.53 -12.23
C PHE A 210 -3.09 14.84 -13.01
N THR A 211 -3.95 15.00 -14.02
CA THR A 211 -4.06 16.25 -14.78
C THR A 211 -5.54 16.56 -14.99
N TYR A 212 -6.02 17.62 -14.34
CA TYR A 212 -7.38 18.09 -14.50
C TYR A 212 -7.46 19.25 -15.48
N THR A 213 -8.34 19.14 -16.48
CA THR A 213 -8.66 20.25 -17.39
C THR A 213 -10.00 20.84 -16.97
N SER A 214 -9.99 22.08 -16.48
CA SER A 214 -11.19 22.86 -16.22
C SER A 214 -11.71 23.49 -17.53
N GLY A 215 -13.03 23.62 -17.70
CA GLY A 215 -13.64 24.24 -18.89
C GLY A 215 -14.92 23.53 -19.37
N ILE A 216 -15.25 23.69 -20.65
CA ILE A 216 -16.42 23.04 -21.29
C ILE A 216 -16.23 21.51 -21.37
N ASN A 217 -15.00 21.06 -21.63
CA ASN A 217 -14.63 19.64 -21.72
C ASN A 217 -13.93 19.21 -20.43
N LYS A 218 -14.65 19.25 -19.30
CA LYS A 218 -14.07 18.88 -18.01
C LYS A 218 -13.58 17.43 -18.06
N LYS A 219 -12.29 17.22 -17.84
CA LYS A 219 -11.67 15.89 -17.89
C LYS A 219 -10.58 15.74 -16.84
N LEU A 220 -10.43 14.51 -16.35
CA LEU A 220 -9.31 14.10 -15.50
C LEU A 220 -8.53 13.02 -16.23
N ASP A 221 -7.27 13.31 -16.53
CA ASP A 221 -6.31 12.35 -17.04
C ASP A 221 -5.50 11.78 -15.86
N VAL A 222 -5.44 10.45 -15.72
CA VAL A 222 -4.68 9.76 -14.68
C VAL A 222 -3.73 8.76 -15.32
N THR A 223 -2.43 8.88 -15.05
CA THR A 223 -1.43 7.94 -15.57
C THR A 223 -1.21 6.81 -14.59
N LEU A 224 -1.58 5.58 -14.95
CA LEU A 224 -1.38 4.38 -14.16
C LEU A 224 -0.09 3.66 -14.55
N SER A 225 0.59 3.16 -13.53
CA SER A 225 1.78 2.31 -13.65
C SER A 225 1.66 1.08 -12.76
N GLU A 226 2.31 -0.01 -13.15
CA GLU A 226 2.36 -1.27 -12.42
C GLU A 226 3.78 -1.68 -12.07
N SER A 227 3.94 -2.40 -10.97
CA SER A 227 5.12 -3.17 -10.59
C SER A 227 4.64 -4.49 -10.00
N HIS A 228 5.40 -5.57 -10.13
CA HIS A 228 5.08 -6.84 -9.48
C HIS A 228 6.34 -7.44 -8.86
N CYS A 229 6.12 -8.33 -7.90
CA CYS A 229 7.17 -9.14 -7.31
C CYS A 229 6.79 -10.61 -7.44
N TYR A 230 7.73 -11.47 -7.79
CA TYR A 230 7.52 -12.90 -7.92
C TYR A 230 8.70 -13.69 -7.40
N PHE A 231 8.41 -14.87 -6.87
CA PHE A 231 9.38 -15.85 -6.42
C PHE A 231 9.69 -16.81 -7.56
N ASP A 232 10.90 -16.72 -8.11
CA ASP A 232 11.43 -17.70 -9.06
C ASP A 232 11.76 -18.97 -8.29
N GLY A 233 10.97 -20.02 -8.53
CA GLY A 233 11.05 -21.29 -7.82
C GLY A 233 12.34 -22.09 -8.08
N PRO A 234 12.33 -23.41 -7.90
CA PRO A 234 13.51 -24.24 -8.11
C PRO A 234 14.08 -24.06 -9.54
N PRO A 235 15.42 -24.01 -9.72
CA PRO A 235 16.44 -24.19 -8.68
C PRO A 235 16.89 -22.89 -7.97
N ASN A 236 16.44 -21.71 -8.40
CA ASN A 236 17.07 -20.46 -8.00
C ASN A 236 16.45 -19.78 -6.76
N TYR A 237 15.21 -20.13 -6.40
CA TYR A 237 14.51 -19.73 -5.16
C TYR A 237 14.71 -18.25 -4.75
N LYS A 238 14.43 -17.31 -5.66
CA LYS A 238 14.73 -15.88 -5.46
C LYS A 238 13.55 -14.96 -5.75
N TRP A 239 13.50 -13.82 -5.06
CA TRP A 239 12.51 -12.79 -5.34
C TRP A 239 12.99 -11.84 -6.43
N TYR A 240 12.11 -11.59 -7.39
CA TYR A 240 12.27 -10.64 -8.46
C TYR A 240 11.21 -9.56 -8.35
N ALA A 241 11.63 -8.29 -8.27
CA ALA A 241 10.72 -7.16 -8.37
C ALA A 241 10.97 -6.38 -9.66
N THR A 242 9.91 -6.04 -10.36
CA THR A 242 9.97 -5.18 -11.54
C THR A 242 9.82 -3.72 -11.15
N THR A 243 10.51 -2.83 -11.87
CA THR A 243 10.30 -1.38 -11.75
C THR A 243 8.89 -1.01 -12.18
N PHE A 244 8.38 0.12 -11.69
CA PHE A 244 7.09 0.61 -12.17
C PHE A 244 7.15 0.98 -13.65
N ALA A 245 6.23 0.44 -14.44
CA ALA A 245 6.07 0.72 -15.86
C ALA A 245 4.61 1.07 -16.18
N VAL A 246 4.35 1.76 -17.29
CA VAL A 246 2.97 2.10 -17.69
C VAL A 246 2.11 0.85 -17.88
N VAL A 247 0.81 0.95 -17.59
CA VAL A 247 -0.16 -0.14 -17.79
C VAL A 247 -0.97 0.09 -19.06
N PRO A 248 -0.61 -0.46 -20.23
CA PRO A 248 -1.27 -0.11 -21.48
C PRO A 248 -2.54 -0.95 -21.75
N ASN A 249 -3.59 -0.30 -22.26
CA ASN A 249 -4.77 -0.97 -22.84
C ASN A 249 -5.52 -1.91 -21.88
N VAL A 250 -5.65 -1.52 -20.61
CA VAL A 250 -6.37 -2.28 -19.58
C VAL A 250 -7.55 -1.47 -19.08
N THR A 251 -8.73 -2.08 -19.05
CA THR A 251 -9.95 -1.48 -18.48
C THR A 251 -9.93 -1.56 -16.97
N PHE A 252 -10.07 -0.41 -16.32
CA PHE A 252 -10.20 -0.31 -14.87
C PHE A 252 -11.54 0.33 -14.49
N SER A 253 -12.10 -0.12 -13.37
CA SER A 253 -13.09 0.66 -12.64
C SER A 253 -12.38 1.53 -11.61
N VAL A 254 -12.66 2.83 -11.62
CA VAL A 254 -12.07 3.81 -10.72
C VAL A 254 -13.17 4.55 -9.98
N LYS A 255 -12.93 4.94 -8.72
CA LYS A 255 -13.80 5.84 -7.97
C LYS A 255 -13.12 7.17 -7.77
N ILE A 256 -13.86 8.25 -8.04
CA ILE A 256 -13.44 9.61 -7.71
C ILE A 256 -14.50 10.17 -6.77
N ASP A 257 -14.11 10.45 -5.52
CA ASP A 257 -15.01 10.86 -4.44
C ASP A 257 -16.26 9.96 -4.31
N GLY A 258 -16.03 8.64 -4.40
CA GLY A 258 -17.07 7.61 -4.32
C GLY A 258 -17.87 7.38 -5.61
N THR A 259 -17.78 8.26 -6.60
CA THR A 259 -18.44 8.07 -7.91
C THR A 259 -17.62 7.13 -8.77
N THR A 260 -18.25 6.06 -9.26
CA THR A 260 -17.56 5.03 -10.07
C THR A 260 -17.57 5.39 -11.56
N TYR A 261 -16.42 5.22 -12.20
CA TYR A 261 -16.21 5.32 -13.63
C TYR A 261 -15.52 4.04 -14.12
N THR A 262 -15.72 3.68 -15.38
CA THR A 262 -15.02 2.55 -16.01
C THR A 262 -14.49 3.01 -17.35
N ASP A 263 -13.17 2.93 -17.53
CA ASP A 263 -12.50 3.33 -18.76
C ASP A 263 -11.18 2.55 -18.92
N ALA A 264 -10.65 2.52 -20.13
CA ALA A 264 -9.41 1.84 -20.46
C ALA A 264 -8.21 2.79 -20.43
N THR A 265 -7.07 2.29 -19.96
CA THR A 265 -5.81 2.98 -20.20
C THR A 265 -5.48 2.96 -21.70
N ASN A 266 -4.90 4.04 -22.22
CA ASN A 266 -4.31 4.01 -23.56
C ASN A 266 -2.91 3.36 -23.56
N ALA A 267 -2.20 3.38 -24.69
CA ALA A 267 -0.85 2.81 -24.81
C ALA A 267 0.20 3.44 -23.87
N ASN A 268 -0.06 4.63 -23.33
CA ASN A 268 0.81 5.32 -22.38
C ASN A 268 0.36 5.14 -20.92
N GLY A 269 -0.63 4.27 -20.65
CA GLY A 269 -1.14 4.04 -19.30
C GLY A 269 -2.11 5.11 -18.80
N VAL A 270 -2.64 5.98 -19.68
CA VAL A 270 -3.53 7.07 -19.26
C VAL A 270 -4.99 6.64 -19.33
N ILE A 271 -5.69 6.76 -18.21
CA ILE A 271 -7.15 6.75 -18.13
C ILE A 271 -7.65 8.20 -18.29
N THR A 272 -8.60 8.44 -19.20
CA THR A 272 -9.22 9.75 -19.40
C THR A 272 -10.68 9.73 -18.99
N ILE A 273 -11.00 10.30 -17.83
CA ILE A 273 -12.39 10.42 -17.36
C ILE A 273 -13.00 11.72 -17.87
N ASN A 274 -13.97 11.62 -18.77
CA ASN A 274 -14.65 12.75 -19.38
C ASN A 274 -15.91 13.19 -18.60
N GLY A 275 -16.26 14.47 -18.70
CA GLY A 275 -17.50 15.02 -18.13
C GLY A 275 -17.46 15.19 -16.61
N ILE A 276 -16.29 15.12 -15.98
CA ILE A 276 -16.15 15.14 -14.52
C ILE A 276 -15.99 16.57 -13.97
N ALA A 277 -16.93 16.99 -13.12
CA ALA A 277 -16.89 18.28 -12.45
C ALA A 277 -16.30 18.13 -11.04
N LEU A 278 -15.08 18.65 -10.84
CA LEU A 278 -14.41 18.67 -9.55
C LEU A 278 -14.26 20.12 -9.09
N SER A 279 -14.53 20.38 -7.82
CA SER A 279 -14.25 21.68 -7.19
C SER A 279 -12.75 21.86 -6.98
N SER A 280 -12.29 23.07 -6.62
CA SER A 280 -10.92 23.19 -6.08
C SER A 280 -10.85 22.53 -4.70
N GLY A 281 -9.74 21.86 -4.40
CA GLY A 281 -9.54 21.15 -3.16
C GLY A 281 -8.91 19.76 -3.36
N THR A 282 -8.95 18.96 -2.29
CA THR A 282 -8.41 17.60 -2.29
C THR A 282 -9.50 16.59 -2.63
N HIS A 283 -9.19 15.72 -3.57
CA HIS A 283 -10.07 14.66 -4.07
C HIS A 283 -9.45 13.29 -3.82
N THR A 284 -10.30 12.28 -3.76
CA THR A 284 -9.89 10.88 -3.63
C THR A 284 -9.95 10.18 -4.98
N PHE A 285 -8.98 9.31 -5.23
CA PHE A 285 -8.93 8.46 -6.40
C PHE A 285 -8.64 7.03 -5.95
N GLU A 286 -9.55 6.11 -6.28
CA GLU A 286 -9.42 4.68 -5.98
C GLU A 286 -9.48 3.89 -7.29
N VAL A 287 -8.53 2.99 -7.52
CA VAL A 287 -8.63 1.99 -8.59
C VAL A 287 -9.10 0.69 -7.94
N LEU A 288 -10.17 0.11 -8.48
CA LEU A 288 -10.66 -1.18 -8.00
C LEU A 288 -9.74 -2.31 -8.47
N PRO A 289 -9.49 -3.34 -7.64
CA PRO A 289 -8.73 -4.50 -8.06
C PRO A 289 -9.39 -5.24 -9.23
N ILE A 290 -8.57 -5.85 -10.08
CA ILE A 290 -9.02 -6.82 -11.08
C ILE A 290 -8.57 -8.20 -10.60
N TYR A 291 -9.49 -9.17 -10.60
CA TYR A 291 -9.23 -10.51 -10.10
C TYR A 291 -9.19 -11.54 -11.23
N ASN A 292 -8.28 -12.51 -11.11
CA ASN A 292 -8.41 -13.81 -11.77
C ASN A 292 -9.31 -14.71 -10.93
N THR A 293 -10.38 -15.22 -11.52
CA THR A 293 -11.34 -16.08 -10.82
C THR A 293 -10.94 -17.55 -10.93
N TYR A 294 -11.00 -18.26 -9.80
CA TYR A 294 -10.74 -19.68 -9.66
C TYR A 294 -11.89 -20.32 -8.89
N THR A 295 -12.21 -21.58 -9.19
CA THR A 295 -13.20 -22.35 -8.43
C THR A 295 -12.52 -23.53 -7.77
N VAL A 296 -12.60 -23.61 -6.44
CA VAL A 296 -12.05 -24.72 -5.65
C VAL A 296 -13.17 -25.27 -4.78
N ASN A 297 -13.50 -26.56 -4.97
CA ASN A 297 -14.55 -27.26 -4.21
C ASN A 297 -15.91 -26.52 -4.17
N GLY A 298 -16.27 -25.81 -5.26
CA GLY A 298 -17.54 -25.08 -5.38
C GLY A 298 -17.52 -23.65 -4.84
N THR A 299 -16.45 -23.22 -4.17
CA THR A 299 -16.25 -21.82 -3.74
C THR A 299 -15.50 -21.06 -4.82
N SER A 300 -15.95 -19.84 -5.12
CA SER A 300 -15.31 -18.94 -6.08
C SER A 300 -14.29 -18.07 -5.35
N TYR A 301 -13.06 -18.07 -5.84
CA TYR A 301 -11.96 -17.25 -5.32
C TYR A 301 -11.49 -16.29 -6.41
N GLY A 302 -11.28 -15.02 -6.07
CA GLY A 302 -10.61 -14.06 -6.96
C GLY A 302 -9.23 -13.71 -6.43
N ILE A 303 -8.16 -14.11 -7.11
CA ILE A 303 -6.79 -13.68 -6.77
C ILE A 303 -6.47 -12.40 -7.56
N PRO A 304 -5.96 -11.33 -6.93
CA PRO A 304 -5.70 -10.08 -7.64
C PRO A 304 -4.71 -10.28 -8.79
N LEU A 305 -5.15 -9.99 -10.02
CA LEU A 305 -4.26 -9.79 -11.16
C LEU A 305 -3.63 -8.40 -11.08
N TYR A 306 -4.44 -7.41 -10.73
CA TYR A 306 -4.01 -6.05 -10.43
C TYR A 306 -4.46 -5.67 -9.02
N SER A 307 -3.54 -5.20 -8.20
CA SER A 307 -3.91 -4.64 -6.91
C SER A 307 -4.79 -3.41 -7.14
N GLY A 308 -5.80 -3.21 -6.30
CA GLY A 308 -6.42 -1.89 -6.21
C GLY A 308 -5.38 -0.84 -5.80
N TYR A 309 -5.72 0.44 -5.95
CA TYR A 309 -4.86 1.56 -5.55
C TYR A 309 -5.69 2.68 -4.94
N TYR A 310 -5.10 3.44 -4.02
CA TYR A 310 -5.75 4.62 -3.44
C TYR A 310 -4.75 5.77 -3.39
N ALA A 311 -5.19 6.94 -3.84
CA ALA A 311 -4.46 8.19 -3.72
C ALA A 311 -5.40 9.36 -3.45
N THR A 312 -4.81 10.46 -3.03
CA THR A 312 -5.43 11.77 -2.99
C THR A 312 -4.71 12.69 -3.96
N PHE A 313 -5.44 13.58 -4.63
CA PHE A 313 -4.88 14.59 -5.53
C PHE A 313 -5.58 15.93 -5.31
N THR A 314 -4.91 17.03 -5.69
CA THR A 314 -5.43 18.39 -5.48
C THR A 314 -5.63 19.11 -6.81
N ILE A 315 -6.71 19.90 -6.91
CA ILE A 315 -7.05 20.75 -8.04
C ILE A 315 -6.98 22.23 -7.66
#